data_AF-A0A923X7H7-F1
#
_entry.id   AF-A0A923X7H7-F1
#
_cell.length_a   1.000
_cell.length_b   1.000
_cell.length_c   1.000
_cell.angle_alpha   90.00
_cell.angle_beta   90.00
_cell.angle_gamma   90.00
#
_symmetry.space_group_name_H-M   'P 1'
#
loop_
_entity.id
_entity.type
_entity.pdbx_description
1 polymer ?
#
loop_
_entity_poly.entity_id
_entity_poly.type
_entity_poly.pdbx_seq_one_letter_code
_entity_poly.pdbx_strand_id
1 'polypeptide(L)'
;MKVIDAQSGNPIGKNIKAATSFWPRLIGFMFRKSPEPFDGIFFPRCNWVHNSFVRFPIDVVFIANDGKIIKIIRNFKPWQVSGFYFKA
;
A
#
# COMPACT_ATOMS: atom_id res chain seq x y z
N MET A 1 -4.27 11.89 -2.81
CA MET A 1 -4.63 12.01 -1.39
C MET A 1 -3.38 12.28 -0.57
N LYS A 2 -3.49 12.89 0.61
CA LYS A 2 -2.34 13.14 1.51
C LYS A 2 -2.41 12.15 2.68
N VAL A 3 -1.33 11.44 2.94
CA VAL A 3 -1.17 10.61 4.15
C VAL A 3 -0.03 11.21 4.95
N ILE A 4 -0.30 11.48 6.21
CA ILE A 4 0.65 12.08 7.16
C ILE A 4 0.86 11.13 8.32
N ASP A 5 2.08 11.11 8.86
CA ASP A 5 2.32 10.55 10.16
C ASP A 5 1.76 11.49 11.22
N ALA A 6 0.87 10.98 12.09
CA ALA A 6 0.23 11.75 13.13
C ALA A 6 1.20 12.21 14.23
N GLN A 7 2.33 11.52 14.43
CA GLN A 7 3.30 11.88 15.46
C GLN A 7 4.24 12.99 14.99
N SER A 8 4.83 12.83 13.80
CA SER A 8 5.80 13.79 13.27
C SER A 8 5.20 14.89 12.39
N GLY A 9 3.96 14.73 11.93
CA GLY A 9 3.32 15.63 10.95
C GLY A 9 3.88 15.50 9.53
N ASN A 10 4.87 14.63 9.31
CA ASN A 10 5.53 14.47 8.03
C ASN A 10 4.67 13.70 7.02
N PRO A 11 4.69 14.08 5.72
CA PRO A 11 4.00 13.31 4.69
C PRO A 11 4.69 11.95 4.47
N ILE A 12 3.90 10.87 4.42
CA ILE A 12 4.40 9.51 4.16
C ILE A 12 4.73 9.32 2.67
N GLY A 13 4.09 10.09 1.79
CA GLY A 13 4.38 10.11 0.35
C GLY A 13 3.87 11.40 -0.28
N LYS A 14 4.45 11.79 -1.43
CA LYS A 14 4.08 13.04 -2.11
C LYS A 14 2.83 12.86 -2.95
N ASN A 15 2.74 11.73 -3.65
CA ASN A 15 1.64 11.45 -4.56
C ASN A 15 1.04 10.07 -4.30
N ILE A 16 0.08 10.00 -3.39
CA ILE A 16 -0.62 8.77 -3.04
C ILE A 16 -1.94 8.68 -3.81
N LYS A 17 -2.14 7.55 -4.49
CA LYS A 17 -3.37 7.26 -5.24
C LYS A 17 -4.31 6.37 -4.45
N ALA A 18 -5.57 6.78 -4.30
CA ALA A 18 -6.61 5.93 -3.72
C ALA A 18 -7.12 4.93 -4.77
N ALA A 19 -7.01 3.64 -4.47
CA ALA A 19 -7.57 2.57 -5.28
C ALA A 19 -8.93 2.14 -4.70
N THR A 20 -10.00 2.89 -5.01
CA THR A 20 -11.35 2.62 -4.46
C THR A 20 -12.15 1.61 -5.30
N SER A 21 -11.94 1.58 -6.61
CA SER A 21 -12.64 0.67 -7.54
C SER A 21 -11.87 -0.64 -7.74
N PHE A 22 -12.57 -1.69 -8.17
CA PHE A 22 -12.02 -3.04 -8.35
C PHE A 22 -10.75 -3.07 -9.21
N TRP A 23 -10.78 -2.42 -10.39
CA TRP A 23 -9.64 -2.41 -11.32
C TRP A 23 -8.37 -1.74 -10.75
N PRO A 24 -8.42 -0.51 -10.21
CA PRO A 24 -7.29 0.07 -9.49
C PRO A 24 -6.76 -0.78 -8.34
N ARG A 25 -7.64 -1.49 -7.62
CA ARG A 25 -7.26 -2.35 -6.50
C ARG A 25 -6.50 -3.59 -6.96
N LEU A 26 -6.96 -4.21 -8.04
CA LEU A 26 -6.30 -5.39 -8.60
C LEU A 26 -4.94 -5.02 -9.20
N ILE A 27 -4.86 -3.90 -9.93
CA ILE A 27 -3.64 -3.51 -10.65
C ILE A 27 -2.57 -2.99 -9.70
N GLY A 28 -2.88 -2.04 -8.80
CA GLY A 28 -1.87 -1.44 -7.92
C GLY A 28 -0.61 -0.98 -8.67
N PHE A 29 0.55 -1.54 -8.28
CA PHE A 29 1.86 -1.32 -8.92
C PHE A 29 2.23 -2.35 -10.00
N MET A 30 1.32 -3.26 -10.36
CA MET A 30 1.57 -4.28 -11.38
C MET A 30 2.02 -3.65 -12.70
N PHE A 31 2.94 -4.33 -13.38
CA PHE A 31 3.47 -3.95 -14.71
C PHE A 31 4.26 -2.64 -14.77
N ARG A 32 4.40 -1.91 -13.65
CA ARG A 32 5.24 -0.71 -13.56
C ARG A 32 6.71 -1.08 -13.41
N LYS A 33 7.59 -0.29 -14.02
CA LYS A 33 9.05 -0.43 -13.89
C LYS A 33 9.59 0.28 -12.64
N SER A 34 8.91 1.32 -12.19
CA SER A 34 9.24 2.13 -11.01
C SER A 34 7.94 2.59 -10.32
N PRO A 35 8.02 3.04 -9.05
CA PRO A 35 6.86 3.62 -8.37
C PRO A 35 6.37 4.92 -9.03
N GLU A 36 7.22 5.65 -9.74
CA GLU A 36 6.84 6.91 -10.40
C GLU A 36 5.64 6.75 -11.37
N PRO A 37 4.72 7.73 -11.42
CA PRO A 37 4.74 9.04 -10.76
C PRO A 37 4.02 9.09 -9.40
N PHE A 38 3.68 7.94 -8.80
CA PHE A 38 2.98 7.87 -7.52
C PHE A 38 3.81 7.10 -6.48
N ASP A 39 4.18 7.75 -5.39
CA ASP A 39 5.05 7.14 -4.37
C ASP A 39 4.30 6.15 -3.47
N GLY A 40 2.97 6.02 -3.64
CA GLY A 40 2.16 5.08 -2.86
C GLY A 40 0.76 4.88 -3.42
N ILE A 41 0.15 3.75 -3.04
CA ILE A 41 -1.24 3.42 -3.35
C ILE A 41 -1.94 3.08 -2.05
N PHE A 42 -3.09 3.71 -1.83
CA PHE A 42 -3.95 3.45 -0.70
C PHE A 42 -5.09 2.52 -1.10
N PHE A 43 -5.18 1.37 -0.43
CA PHE A 43 -6.23 0.39 -0.64
C PHE A 43 -7.20 0.43 0.55
N PRO A 44 -8.34 1.13 0.46
CA PRO A 44 -9.32 1.16 1.55
C PRO A 44 -9.93 -0.22 1.80
N ARG A 45 -10.02 -0.63 3.08
CA ARG A 45 -10.60 -1.90 3.55
C ARG A 45 -9.95 -3.11 2.86
N CYS A 46 -8.66 -3.32 3.12
CA CYS A 46 -7.84 -4.29 2.40
C CYS A 46 -7.11 -5.22 3.36
N ASN A 47 -7.69 -6.40 3.58
CA ASN A 47 -7.17 -7.37 4.55
C ASN A 47 -6.00 -8.21 4.02
N TRP A 48 -5.73 -8.16 2.72
CA TRP A 48 -4.75 -9.01 2.07
C TRP A 48 -4.20 -8.35 0.81
N VAL A 49 -2.90 -8.48 0.58
CA VAL A 49 -2.21 -7.90 -0.56
C VAL A 49 -1.33 -8.96 -1.20
N HIS A 50 -1.43 -9.09 -2.52
CA HIS A 50 -0.43 -9.81 -3.31
C HIS A 50 0.56 -8.82 -3.91
N ASN A 51 1.80 -9.27 -4.07
CA ASN A 51 2.85 -8.57 -4.80
C ASN A 51 3.22 -9.27 -6.11
N SER A 52 2.31 -10.11 -6.62
CA SER A 52 2.44 -10.72 -7.95
C SER A 52 2.48 -9.64 -9.02
N PHE A 53 3.35 -9.81 -10.03
CA PHE A 53 3.53 -8.87 -11.17
C PHE A 53 4.02 -7.45 -10.84
N VAL A 54 4.37 -7.18 -9.58
CA VAL A 54 5.13 -5.98 -9.19
C VAL A 54 6.61 -6.26 -9.45
N ARG A 55 7.35 -5.32 -10.05
CA ARG A 55 8.73 -5.55 -10.53
C ARG A 55 9.82 -5.13 -9.54
N PHE A 56 9.44 -4.53 -8.42
CA PHE A 56 10.35 -3.97 -7.42
C PHE A 56 9.84 -4.25 -6.00
N PRO A 57 10.71 -4.28 -4.98
CA PRO A 57 10.26 -4.40 -3.60
C PRO A 57 9.51 -3.15 -3.16
N ILE A 58 8.46 -3.34 -2.37
CA ILE A 58 7.64 -2.26 -1.81
C ILE A 58 7.49 -2.42 -0.30
N ASP A 59 7.19 -1.33 0.38
CA ASP A 59 6.74 -1.38 1.77
C ASP A 59 5.21 -1.39 1.81
N VAL A 60 4.64 -2.31 2.60
CA VAL A 60 3.19 -2.43 2.79
C VAL A 60 2.85 -2.11 4.23
N VAL A 61 1.95 -1.15 4.41
CA VAL A 61 1.45 -0.73 5.73
C VAL A 61 -0.05 -1.06 5.79
N PHE A 62 -0.41 -1.99 6.66
CA PHE A 62 -1.80 -2.28 7.00
C PHE A 62 -2.23 -1.33 8.12
N ILE A 63 -3.34 -0.63 7.92
CA ILE A 63 -3.90 0.31 8.89
C ILE A 63 -5.33 -0.08 9.24
N ALA A 64 -5.70 0.09 10.50
CA ALA A 64 -7.07 -0.07 10.98
C ALA A 64 -7.93 1.13 10.57
N ASN A 65 -9.25 0.99 10.69
CA ASN A 65 -10.21 2.08 10.43
C ASN A 65 -10.00 3.31 11.33
N ASP A 66 -9.38 3.16 12.51
CA ASP A 66 -9.03 4.27 13.41
C ASP A 66 -7.69 4.94 13.05
N GLY A 67 -7.08 4.54 11.93
CA GLY A 67 -5.81 5.07 11.43
C GLY A 67 -4.57 4.46 12.10
N LYS A 68 -4.73 3.48 13.01
CA LYS A 68 -3.58 2.83 13.65
C LYS A 68 -2.93 1.80 12.73
N ILE A 69 -1.61 1.75 12.76
CA ILE A 69 -0.84 0.74 12.03
C ILE A 69 -1.01 -0.62 12.71
N ILE A 70 -1.50 -1.60 11.96
CA ILE A 70 -1.63 -3.00 12.40
C ILE A 70 -0.36 -3.77 12.10
N LYS A 71 0.19 -3.58 10.89
CA LYS A 71 1.37 -4.29 10.42
C LYS A 71 2.13 -3.46 9.40
N ILE A 72 3.46 -3.54 9.49
CA ILE A 72 4.37 -3.07 8.46
C ILE A 72 5.12 -4.28 7.92
N ILE A 73 5.10 -4.45 6.60
CA ILE A 73 5.95 -5.40 5.88
C ILE A 73 6.93 -4.55 5.08
N ARG A 74 8.19 -4.54 5.52
CA ARG A 74 9.27 -3.83 4.83
C ARG A 74 9.89 -4.71 3.76
N ASN A 75 10.34 -4.10 2.66
CA ASN A 75 11.03 -4.78 1.56
C ASN A 75 10.25 -6.00 1.04
N PHE A 76 8.93 -5.85 0.88
CA PHE A 76 8.05 -6.89 0.39
C PHE A 76 8.39 -7.20 -1.05
N LYS A 77 8.95 -8.38 -1.31
CA LYS A 77 9.53 -8.74 -2.60
C LYS A 77 8.44 -9.10 -3.61
N PRO A 78 8.72 -8.96 -4.92
CA PRO A 78 7.87 -9.50 -5.97
C PRO A 78 7.49 -10.96 -5.73
N TRP A 79 6.31 -11.35 -6.20
CA TRP A 79 5.80 -12.74 -6.12
C TRP A 79 5.57 -13.28 -4.71
N GLN A 80 5.39 -12.39 -3.73
CA GLN A 80 4.99 -12.74 -2.38
C GLN A 80 3.51 -12.37 -2.14
N VAL A 81 2.90 -13.05 -1.17
CA VAL A 81 1.55 -12.76 -0.69
C VAL A 81 1.63 -12.43 0.80
N SER A 82 0.86 -11.45 1.24
CA SER A 82 0.80 -11.09 2.65
C SER A 82 -0.01 -12.12 3.43
N GLY A 83 0.08 -12.08 4.76
CA GLY A 83 -0.93 -12.69 5.62
C GLY A 83 -2.29 -11.99 5.49
N PHE A 84 -3.31 -12.60 6.09
CA PHE A 84 -4.63 -12.00 6.25
C PHE A 84 -4.71 -11.18 7.53
N TYR A 85 -5.05 -9.90 7.41
CA TYR A 85 -5.19 -8.95 8.52
C TYR A 85 -6.63 -8.42 8.55
N PHE A 86 -7.54 -9.14 9.22
CA PHE A 86 -8.98 -8.85 9.24
C PHE A 86 -9.38 -7.47 9.77
N LYS A 87 -8.49 -6.80 10.51
CA LYS A 87 -8.74 -5.49 11.13
C LYS A 87 -8.33 -4.32 10.23
N ALA A 88 -7.76 -4.59 9.05
CA ALA A 88 -7.23 -3.60 8.11
C ALA A 88 -8.27 -3.11 7.07
#